data_AF-A0A496XZU2-F1
#
_entry.id   AF-A0A496XZU2-F1
#
_cell.length_a   1.000
_cell.length_b   1.000
_cell.length_c   1.000
_cell.angle_alpha   90.00
_cell.angle_beta   90.00
_cell.angle_gamma   90.00
#
_symmetry.space_group_name_H-M   'P 1'
#
loop_
_entity.id
_entity.type
_entity.pdbx_description
1 polymer ?
#
loop_
_entity_poly.entity_id
_entity_poly.type
_entity_poly.pdbx_seq_one_letter_code
_entity_poly.pdbx_strand_id
1 'polypeptide(L)'
;LNNKKRREIIAALNAGQVKVLLATGQLIGEGFDCPGLSTLFLATPIRFSGRVLQYLGRILRPAPGKAKARVYDYLDVNVGVLINAARSRARVYGG
;
A
#
# COMPACT_ATOMS: atom_id res chain seq x y z
N LEU A 1 -1.32 -2.27 -17.61
CA LEU A 1 -0.57 -1.04 -17.98
C LEU A 1 0.69 -1.47 -18.69
N ASN A 2 1.00 -0.91 -19.87
CA ASN A 2 2.30 -1.18 -20.49
C ASN A 2 3.44 -0.61 -19.61
N ASN A 3 4.65 -1.15 -19.76
CA ASN A 3 5.80 -0.75 -18.95
C ASN A 3 6.19 0.73 -19.10
N LYS A 4 5.79 1.40 -20.18
CA LYS A 4 6.05 2.82 -20.39
C LYS A 4 5.17 3.69 -19.49
N LYS A 5 3.86 3.48 -19.51
CA LYS A 5 2.90 4.26 -18.70
C LYS A 5 3.09 4.06 -17.20
N ARG A 6 3.52 2.86 -16.79
CA ARG A 6 3.92 2.58 -15.40
C ARG A 6 5.08 3.47 -14.96
N ARG A 7 6.13 3.57 -15.79
CA ARG A 7 7.32 4.39 -15.50
C ARG A 7 6.98 5.88 -15.44
N GLU A 8 6.12 6.36 -16.33
CA GLU A 8 5.65 7.74 -16.34
C GLU A 8 4.91 8.11 -15.04
N ILE A 9 4.00 7.24 -14.57
CA ILE A 9 3.28 7.46 -13.30
C ILE A 9 4.24 7.48 -12.11
N ILE A 10 5.20 6.56 -12.07
CA ILE A 10 6.22 6.50 -11.00
C ILE A 10 7.09 7.77 -11.02
N ALA A 11 7.51 8.24 -12.19
CA ALA A 11 8.26 9.47 -12.33
C ALA A 11 7.46 10.68 -11.83
N ALA A 12 6.18 10.79 -12.21
CA ALA A 12 5.31 11.87 -11.77
C ALA A 12 5.03 11.84 -10.25
N LEU A 13 4.95 10.65 -9.64
CA LEU A 13 4.86 10.49 -8.19
C LEU A 13 6.14 10.98 -7.48
N ASN A 14 7.31 10.56 -7.97
CA ASN A 14 8.60 10.94 -7.39
C ASN A 14 8.90 12.44 -7.58
N ALA A 15 8.45 13.04 -8.69
CA ALA A 15 8.49 14.49 -8.91
C ALA A 15 7.43 15.26 -8.10
N GLY A 16 6.55 14.56 -7.38
CA GLY A 16 5.47 15.17 -6.59
C GLY A 16 4.38 15.82 -7.42
N GLN A 17 4.32 15.57 -8.74
CA GLN A 17 3.26 16.04 -9.64
C GLN A 17 1.96 15.27 -9.41
N VAL A 18 2.07 14.00 -9.00
CA VAL A 18 0.95 13.17 -8.53
C VAL A 18 1.07 13.01 -7.02
N LYS A 19 -0.01 13.30 -6.30
CA LYS A 19 -0.06 13.18 -4.82
C LYS A 19 -0.70 11.88 -4.34
N VAL A 20 -1.56 11.27 -5.18
CA VAL A 20 -2.35 10.09 -4.81
C VAL A 20 -2.26 9.06 -5.93
N LEU A 21 -1.98 7.82 -5.55
CA LEU A 21 -2.02 6.67 -6.45
C LEU A 21 -3.10 5.70 -5.98
N LEU A 22 -4.03 5.39 -6.87
CA LEU A 22 -4.97 4.28 -6.70
C LEU A 22 -4.46 3.10 -7.51
N ALA A 23 -4.29 1.95 -6.86
CA ALA A 23 -3.67 0.80 -7.47
C ALA A 23 -4.25 -0.51 -6.94
N THR A 24 -4.40 -1.50 -7.82
CA THR A 24 -4.65 -2.88 -7.42
C THR A 24 -3.35 -3.55 -6.99
N GLY A 25 -3.47 -4.66 -6.27
CA GLY A 25 -2.31 -5.30 -5.68
C GLY A 25 -1.22 -5.76 -6.63
N GLN A 26 -1.58 -6.14 -7.86
CA GLN A 26 -0.63 -6.50 -8.92
C GLN A 26 0.23 -5.31 -9.35
N LEU A 27 -0.32 -4.10 -9.34
CA LEU A 27 0.43 -2.92 -9.73
C LEU A 27 1.48 -2.55 -8.69
N ILE A 28 1.18 -2.71 -7.40
CA ILE A 28 2.13 -2.41 -6.35
C ILE A 28 3.16 -3.55 -6.23
N GLY A 29 2.83 -4.78 -6.61
CA GLY A 29 3.58 -6.03 -6.35
C GLY A 29 5.07 -6.12 -6.75
N GLU A 30 5.49 -5.73 -7.95
CA GLU A 30 6.89 -5.83 -8.40
C GLU A 30 7.34 -4.56 -9.14
N GLY A 31 8.61 -4.15 -8.96
CA GLY A 31 9.17 -2.97 -9.63
C GLY A 31 8.45 -1.65 -9.31
N PHE A 32 7.79 -1.55 -8.15
CA PHE A 32 7.20 -0.32 -7.64
C PHE A 32 8.18 0.35 -6.67
N ASP A 33 8.71 1.51 -7.05
CA ASP A 33 9.66 2.27 -6.24
C ASP A 33 9.25 3.75 -6.14
N CYS A 34 8.55 4.07 -5.04
CA CYS A 34 8.13 5.42 -4.68
C CYS A 34 8.32 5.63 -3.18
N PRO A 35 9.58 5.77 -2.70
CA PRO A 35 9.88 5.84 -1.26
C PRO A 35 9.22 7.05 -0.57
N GLY A 36 8.93 8.12 -1.33
CA GLY A 36 8.24 9.33 -0.85
C GLY A 36 6.78 9.12 -0.43
N LEU A 37 6.14 8.00 -0.77
CA LEU A 37 4.77 7.73 -0.30
C LEU A 37 4.76 7.54 1.22
N SER A 38 3.92 8.30 1.92
CA SER A 38 3.84 8.29 3.38
C SER A 38 2.53 7.75 3.94
N THR A 39 1.49 7.60 3.12
CA THR A 39 0.18 7.10 3.56
C THR A 39 -0.30 5.93 2.70
N LEU A 40 -0.75 4.85 3.34
CA LEU A 40 -1.33 3.66 2.71
C LEU A 40 -2.76 3.47 3.20
N PHE A 41 -3.69 3.22 2.27
CA PHE A 41 -5.06 2.81 2.57
C PHE A 41 -5.26 1.37 2.10
N LEU A 42 -5.63 0.47 3.03
CA LEU A 42 -5.98 -0.91 2.71
C LEU A 42 -7.47 -1.00 2.38
N ALA A 43 -7.84 -0.49 1.20
CA ALA A 43 -9.24 -0.39 0.76
C ALA A 43 -9.83 -1.68 0.14
N THR A 44 -9.15 -2.83 0.29
CA THR A 44 -9.62 -4.12 -0.25
C THR A 44 -9.49 -5.22 0.81
N PRO A 45 -10.28 -6.31 0.74
CA PRO A 45 -10.26 -7.39 1.73
C PRO A 45 -9.06 -8.34 1.56
N ILE A 46 -7.86 -7.79 1.46
CA ILE A 46 -6.61 -8.55 1.42
C ILE A 46 -6.42 -9.36 2.71
N ARG A 47 -6.12 -10.66 2.55
CA ARG A 47 -5.89 -11.60 3.66
C ARG A 47 -4.48 -12.19 3.68
N PHE A 48 -3.82 -12.25 2.52
CA PHE A 48 -2.52 -12.89 2.39
C PHE A 48 -1.43 -12.04 3.06
N SER A 49 -0.88 -12.56 4.16
CA SER A 49 0.10 -11.87 5.01
C SER A 49 1.32 -11.39 4.23
N GLY A 50 1.87 -12.20 3.33
CA GLY A 50 3.04 -11.82 2.53
C GLY A 50 2.80 -10.56 1.70
N ARG A 51 1.60 -10.39 1.14
CA ARG A 51 1.26 -9.18 0.35
C ARG A 51 1.00 -7.97 1.25
N VAL A 52 0.44 -8.16 2.45
CA VAL A 52 0.32 -7.09 3.45
C VAL A 52 1.71 -6.60 3.85
N LEU A 53 2.63 -7.51 4.19
CA LEU A 53 4.01 -7.19 4.53
C LEU A 53 4.73 -6.45 3.39
N GLN A 54 4.53 -6.85 2.13
CA GLN A 54 5.06 -6.13 0.99
C GLN A 54 4.54 -4.70 0.88
N TYR A 55 3.27 -4.44 1.18
CA TYR A 55 2.71 -3.08 1.16
C TYR A 55 3.24 -2.23 2.30
N LEU A 56 3.32 -2.81 3.50
CA LEU A 56 3.93 -2.18 4.66
C LEU A 56 5.40 -1.83 4.37
N GLY A 57 6.18 -2.78 3.85
CA GLY A 57 7.58 -2.56 3.51
C GLY A 57 7.80 -1.43 2.50
N ARG A 58 6.86 -1.21 1.58
CA ARG A 58 6.90 -0.07 0.64
C ARG A 58 6.60 1.25 1.31
N ILE A 59 5.53 1.30 2.11
CA ILE A 59 5.15 2.55 2.78
C ILE A 59 6.09 2.91 3.93
N LEU A 60 6.85 1.96 4.47
CA LEU A 60 7.84 2.19 5.52
C LEU A 60 9.22 2.60 4.98
N ARG A 61 9.45 2.61 3.65
CA ARG A 61 10.75 3.02 3.10
C ARG A 61 11.13 4.44 3.53
N PRO A 62 12.38 4.68 3.99
CA PRO A 62 12.86 6.02 4.27
C PRO A 62 12.88 6.91 3.02
N ALA A 63 12.62 8.20 3.19
CA ALA A 63 12.75 9.21 2.14
C ALA A 63 13.02 10.59 2.77
N PRO A 64 13.71 11.51 2.06
CA PRO A 64 13.87 12.89 2.52
C PRO A 64 12.52 13.54 2.85
N GLY A 65 12.41 14.15 4.02
CA GLY A 65 11.18 14.81 4.49
C GLY A 65 10.07 13.88 5.00
N LYS A 66 10.25 12.56 4.97
CA LYS A 66 9.27 11.58 5.46
C LYS A 66 9.54 11.20 6.91
N ALA A 67 8.92 11.92 7.84
CA ALA A 67 9.08 11.66 9.27
C ALA A 67 8.35 10.40 9.76
N LYS A 68 7.21 10.04 9.14
CA LYS A 68 6.42 8.87 9.51
C LYS A 68 5.61 8.32 8.35
N ALA A 69 5.34 7.02 8.40
CA ALA A 69 4.33 6.38 7.56
C ALA A 69 3.01 6.25 8.34
N ARG A 70 1.88 6.32 7.62
CA ARG A 70 0.55 6.08 8.18
C ARG A 70 -0.17 5.02 7.36
N VAL A 71 -0.78 4.06 8.05
CA VAL A 71 -1.57 2.99 7.43
C VAL A 71 -3.00 3.10 7.96
N TYR A 72 -3.96 3.17 7.05
CA TYR A 72 -5.38 3.06 7.34
C TYR A 72 -5.85 1.66 6.98
N ASP A 73 -6.17 0.86 8.00
CA ASP A 73 -6.73 -0.47 7.87
C ASP A 73 -8.22 -0.47 8.26
N TYR A 74 -9.10 -0.79 7.32
CA TYR A 74 -10.56 -0.72 7.51
C TYR A 74 -11.10 -2.01 8.14
N LEU A 75 -12.03 -1.83 9.08
CA LEU A 75 -12.69 -2.90 9.83
C LEU A 75 -14.21 -2.81 9.65
N ASP A 76 -14.75 -3.56 8.69
CA ASP A 76 -16.19 -3.66 8.46
C ASP A 76 -16.79 -4.81 9.29
N VAL A 77 -17.15 -4.52 10.53
CA VAL A 77 -17.59 -5.53 11.52
C VAL A 77 -18.90 -6.24 11.16
N ASN A 78 -19.76 -5.57 10.37
CA ASN A 78 -21.07 -6.08 10.00
C ASN A 78 -21.04 -7.02 8.77
N VAL A 79 -19.88 -7.21 8.15
CA VAL A 79 -19.74 -8.04 6.95
C VAL A 79 -18.74 -9.17 7.23
N GLY A 80 -19.25 -10.40 7.36
CA GLY A 80 -18.48 -11.57 7.80
C GLY A 80 -17.17 -11.81 7.02
N VAL A 81 -17.19 -11.62 5.69
CA VAL A 81 -15.98 -11.77 4.86
C VAL A 81 -14.95 -10.66 5.08
N LEU A 82 -15.38 -9.45 5.42
CA LEU A 82 -14.51 -8.29 5.61
C LEU A 82 -13.87 -8.29 7.01
N ILE A 83 -14.64 -8.60 8.06
CA ILE A 83 -14.10 -8.76 9.41
C ILE A 83 -13.06 -9.90 9.49
N ASN A 84 -13.27 -11.02 8.77
CA ASN A 84 -12.30 -12.10 8.69
C ASN A 84 -11.01 -11.68 7.95
N ALA A 85 -11.13 -10.78 6.96
CA ALA A 85 -9.96 -10.21 6.29
C ALA A 85 -9.18 -9.29 7.24
N ALA A 86 -9.85 -8.41 7.97
CA ALA A 86 -9.24 -7.53 8.96
C ALA A 86 -8.53 -8.33 10.07
N ARG A 87 -9.16 -9.39 10.61
CA ARG A 87 -8.52 -10.31 11.58
C ARG A 87 -7.25 -10.97 11.03
N SER A 88 -7.24 -11.30 9.74
CA SER A 88 -6.05 -11.86 9.10
C SER A 88 -4.92 -10.84 9.01
N ARG A 89 -5.23 -9.57 8.77
CA ARG A 89 -4.25 -8.47 8.75
C ARG A 89 -3.76 -8.11 10.15
N ALA A 90 -4.63 -8.10 11.15
CA ALA A 90 -4.26 -7.83 12.55
C ALA A 90 -3.13 -8.75 13.05
N ARG A 91 -3.17 -10.03 12.66
CA ARG A 91 -2.11 -11.01 12.95
C ARG A 91 -0.75 -10.68 12.32
N VAL A 92 -0.71 -9.85 11.29
CA VAL A 92 0.54 -9.38 10.66
C VAL A 92 1.20 -8.27 11.47
N TYR A 93 0.41 -7.47 12.20
CA TYR A 93 0.92 -6.32 12.96
C TYR A 93 1.49 -6.71 14.32
N GLY A 94 0.89 -7.70 14.98
CA GLY A 94 1.28 -8.15 16.31
C GLY A 94 2.35 -9.24 16.32
N GLY A 95 3.36 -9.11 15.45
CA GLY A 95 4.53 -10.01 15.46
C GLY A 95 5.19 -10.10 16.82
#